data_AF-A0A3N9V1V2-F1
#
_entry.id   AF-A0A3N9V1V2-F1
#
_cell.length_a   1.000
_cell.length_b   1.000
_cell.length_c   1.000
_cell.angle_alpha   90.00
_cell.angle_beta   90.00
_cell.angle_gamma   90.00
#
_symmetry.space_group_name_H-M   'P 1'
#
loop_
_entity.id
_entity.type
_entity.pdbx_description
1 polymer ?
#
loop_
_entity_poly.entity_id
_entity_poly.type
_entity_poly.pdbx_seq_one_letter_code
_entity_poly.pdbx_strand_id
1 'polypeptide(L)' 'MIEAAMASGKHVVMMNAEADALFGPWFWQLAQTHGVAYTSSDGDQPAVIARLVEEVRFYGLEVAMVGNIKGFLDRY' A
#
# COMPACT_ATOMS: atom_id res chain seq x y z
N MET A 1 11.66 13.51 -8.33
CA MET A 1 11.82 12.29 -9.17
C MET A 1 10.47 11.63 -9.42
N ILE A 2 9.68 11.32 -8.38
CA ILE A 2 8.34 10.71 -8.50
C ILE A 2 7.37 11.60 -9.28
N GLU A 3 7.29 12.89 -8.94
CA GLU A 3 6.41 13.85 -9.63
C GLU A 3 6.73 13.94 -11.13
N ALA A 4 8.02 13.99 -11.49
CA ALA A 4 8.46 14.00 -12.88
C ALA A 4 8.09 12.69 -13.63
N ALA A 5 8.09 11.55 -12.94
CA ALA A 5 7.63 10.29 -13.52
C ALA A 5 6.11 10.33 -13.80
N MET A 6 5.31 10.84 -12.86
CA MET A 6 3.86 10.98 -13.04
C MET A 6 3.52 11.99 -14.14
N ALA A 7 4.21 13.15 -14.17
CA ALA A 7 4.04 14.16 -15.21
C ALA A 7 4.41 13.66 -16.61
N SER A 8 5.28 12.64 -16.71
CA SER A 8 5.62 11.96 -17.97
C SER A 8 4.71 10.75 -18.26
N GLY A 9 3.58 10.63 -17.57
CA GLY A 9 2.56 9.60 -17.81
C GLY A 9 2.95 8.21 -17.28
N LYS A 10 3.95 8.10 -16.39
CA LYS A 10 4.41 6.82 -15.86
C LYS A 10 3.69 6.51 -14.55
N HIS A 11 3.23 5.26 -14.43
CA HIS A 11 2.73 4.72 -13.17
C HIS A 11 3.89 4.55 -12.18
N VAL A 12 3.56 4.66 -10.89
CA VAL A 12 4.54 4.59 -9.80
C VAL A 12 4.10 3.51 -8.81
N VAL A 13 5.01 2.58 -8.53
CA VAL A 13 4.90 1.63 -7.43
C VAL A 13 5.87 2.07 -6.34
N MET A 14 5.34 2.39 -5.16
CA MET A 14 6.13 2.82 -4.00
C MET A 14 6.62 1.59 -3.23
N MET A 15 7.94 1.46 -3.08
CA MET A 15 8.56 0.37 -2.32
C MET A 15 9.02 0.78 -0.92
N ASN A 16 8.97 2.08 -0.59
CA ASN A 16 9.36 2.57 0.73
C ASN A 16 8.12 2.87 1.57
N ALA A 17 7.85 2.01 2.56
CA ALA A 17 6.68 2.11 3.41
C ALA A 17 6.65 3.41 4.24
N GLU A 18 7.80 3.93 4.66
CA GLU A 18 7.87 5.17 5.44
C GLU A 18 7.48 6.39 4.61
N ALA A 19 7.96 6.47 3.37
CA ALA A 19 7.60 7.52 2.43
C ALA A 19 6.13 7.42 2.02
N ASP A 20 5.61 6.20 1.81
CA ASP A 20 4.19 5.96 1.55
C ASP A 20 3.32 6.39 2.73
N ALA A 21 3.72 6.08 3.96
CA ALA A 21 2.99 6.48 5.17
C ALA A 21 2.94 8.00 5.36
N LEU A 22 4.02 8.72 5.01
CA LEU A 22 4.11 10.17 5.15
C LEU A 22 3.47 10.94 4.00
N PHE A 23 3.69 10.48 2.76
CA PHE A 23 3.39 11.24 1.55
C PHE A 23 2.40 10.55 0.61
N GLY A 24 2.00 9.30 0.89
CA GLY A 24 1.11 8.50 0.07
C GLY A 24 -0.19 9.21 -0.32
N PRO A 25 -0.92 9.86 0.60
CA PRO A 25 -2.13 10.61 0.25
C PRO A 25 -1.89 11.74 -0.75
N TRP A 26 -0.75 12.43 -0.65
CA TRP A 26 -0.39 13.50 -1.57
C TRP A 26 0.00 12.95 -2.94
N PHE A 27 0.82 11.90 -2.98
CA PHE A 27 1.20 11.24 -4.22
C PHE A 27 0.01 10.58 -4.92
N TRP A 28 -0.95 10.03 -4.18
CA TRP A 28 -2.20 9.53 -4.72
C TRP A 28 -2.99 10.64 -5.42
N GLN A 29 -3.20 11.78 -4.77
CA GLN A 29 -3.88 12.92 -5.37
C GLN A 29 -3.15 13.41 -6.62
N LEU A 30 -1.83 13.54 -6.56
CA LEU A 30 -1.01 13.94 -7.71
C LEU A 30 -1.15 12.96 -8.88
N ALA A 31 -1.11 11.65 -8.61
CA ALA A 31 -1.26 10.62 -9.63
C ALA A 31 -2.62 10.73 -10.35
N GLN A 32 -3.69 11.01 -9.60
CA GLN A 32 -5.02 11.23 -10.18
C GLN A 32 -5.06 12.47 -11.09
N THR A 33 -4.36 13.56 -10.74
CA THR A 33 -4.31 14.75 -11.61
C THR A 33 -3.60 14.48 -12.94
N HIS A 34 -2.64 13.55 -12.96
CA HIS A 34 -1.92 13.14 -14.17
C HIS A 34 -2.53 11.92 -14.87
N GLY A 35 -3.62 11.34 -14.34
CA GLY A 35 -4.26 10.15 -14.91
C GLY A 35 -3.39 8.89 -14.87
N VAL A 36 -2.48 8.80 -13.90
CA VAL A 36 -1.57 7.65 -13.72
C VAL A 36 -1.88 6.91 -12.42
N ALA A 37 -1.55 5.62 -12.36
CA ALA A 37 -1.62 4.86 -11.12
C ALA A 37 -0.46 5.19 -10.17
N TYR A 38 -0.79 5.31 -8.89
CA TYR A 38 0.13 5.26 -7.76
C TYR A 38 -0.33 4.16 -6.82
N THR A 39 0.58 3.29 -6.39
CA THR A 39 0.24 2.21 -5.45
C THR A 39 1.44 1.81 -4.61
N SER A 40 1.19 1.23 -3.45
CA SER A 40 2.22 0.59 -2.64
C SER A 40 2.61 -0.75 -3.28
N SER A 41 3.86 -1.17 -3.10
CA SER A 41 4.32 -2.48 -3.55
C SER A 41 3.64 -3.59 -2.77
N ASP A 42 3.16 -4.61 -3.47
CA ASP A 42 2.75 -5.86 -2.82
C ASP A 42 3.97 -6.57 -2.20
N GLY A 43 3.70 -7.46 -1.24
CA GLY A 43 4.68 -8.32 -0.58
C GLY A 43 5.25 -7.78 0.73
N ASP A 44 5.24 -6.46 0.94
CA ASP A 44 5.58 -5.90 2.25
C ASP A 44 4.36 -5.91 3.19
N GLN A 45 4.64 -5.81 4.49
CA GLN A 45 3.66 -5.89 5.56
C GLN A 45 2.39 -5.05 5.31
N PRO A 46 2.44 -3.76 4.94
CA PRO A 46 1.23 -2.95 4.79
C PRO A 46 0.32 -3.47 3.67
N ALA A 47 0.90 -3.84 2.52
CA ALA A 47 0.16 -4.34 1.37
C ALA A 47 -0.45 -5.72 1.64
N VAL A 48 0.30 -6.61 2.30
CA VAL A 48 -0.21 -7.93 2.70
C VAL A 48 -1.37 -7.79 3.68
N ILE A 49 -1.25 -6.90 4.67
CA ILE A 49 -2.34 -6.64 5.63
C ILE A 49 -3.56 -6.04 4.91
N ALA A 50 -3.37 -5.09 4.00
CA ALA A 50 -4.47 -4.50 3.23
C ALA A 50 -5.23 -5.56 2.43
N ARG A 51 -4.52 -6.47 1.75
CA ARG A 51 -5.13 -7.59 1.02
C ARG A 51 -5.91 -8.53 1.93
N LEU A 52 -5.37 -8.88 3.11
CA LEU A 52 -6.08 -9.72 4.08
C LEU A 52 -7.36 -9.04 4.59
N VAL A 53 -7.32 -7.72 4.81
CA VAL A 53 -8.50 -6.94 5.19
C VAL A 53 -9.57 -6.97 4.11
N GLU A 54 -9.17 -6.81 2.84
CA GLU A 54 -10.09 -6.91 1.70
C GLU A 54 -10.74 -8.29 1.62
N GLU A 55 -9.98 -9.36 1.82
CA GLU A 55 -10.48 -10.74 1.82
C GLU A 55 -11.48 -10.99 2.98
N VAL A 56 -11.15 -10.58 4.20
CA VAL A 56 -12.04 -10.73 5.36
C VAL A 56 -13.35 -9.96 5.15
N ARG A 57 -13.27 -8.75 4.59
CA ARG A 57 -14.46 -7.94 4.23
C ARG A 57 -15.26 -8.60 3.11
N PHE A 58 -14.62 -9.21 2.13
CA PHE A 58 -15.28 -9.94 1.06
C PHE A 58 -16.12 -11.12 1.59
N TYR A 59 -15.66 -11.78 2.66
CA TYR A 59 -16.45 -12.81 3.36
C TYR A 59 -17.60 -12.26 4.21
N GLY A 60 -17.79 -10.93 4.27
CA GLY A 60 -18.84 -10.29 5.08
C GLY A 60 -18.52 -10.24 6.57
N LEU A 61 -17.24 -10.44 6.95
CA LEU A 61 -16.80 -10.39 8.34
C LEU A 61 -16.35 -8.97 8.71
N GLU A 62 -16.55 -8.61 9.97
CA GLU A 62 -16.05 -7.36 10.53
C GLU A 62 -14.60 -7.54 11.03
N VAL A 63 -13.71 -6.65 10.61
CA VAL A 63 -12.31 -6.66 11.03
C VAL A 63 -12.18 -5.97 12.39
N ALA A 64 -11.94 -6.76 13.44
CA ALA A 64 -11.75 -6.23 14.80
C ALA A 64 -10.36 -5.62 15.03
N MET A 65 -9.29 -6.24 14.50
CA MET A 65 -7.91 -5.79 14.66
C MET A 65 -7.05 -6.35 13.52
N VAL A 66 -6.09 -5.56 13.04
CA VAL A 66 -4.99 -6.04 12.19
C VAL A 66 -3.66 -5.45 12.63
N GLY A 67 -2.58 -6.18 12.37
CA GLY A 67 -1.23 -5.75 12.70
C GLY A 67 -0.21 -6.81 12.33
N ASN A 68 1.07 -6.44 12.41
CA ASN A 68 2.16 -7.40 12.29
C ASN A 68 2.48 -7.99 13.65
N ILE A 69 2.40 -9.31 13.74
CA ILE A 69 2.78 -10.06 14.92
C ILE A 69 4.22 -10.55 14.74
N LYS A 70 5.15 -9.94 15.47
CA LYS A 70 6.53 -10.42 15.59
C LYS A 70 6.61 -11.41 16.75
N GLY A 71 7.40 -12.47 16.59
CA GLY A 71 7.70 -13.42 17.68
C GLY A 71 6.82 -14.67 17.75
N PHE A 72 5.87 -14.85 16.83
CA PHE A 72 5.07 -16.09 16.68
C PHE A 72 5.54 -16.98 15.52
N LEU A 73 6.72 -16.70 14.96
CA LEU A 73 7.31 -17.56 13.93
C LEU A 73 7.84 -18.83 14.61
N ASP A 74 7.14 -19.94 14.44
CA ASP A 74 7.69 -21.25 14.76
C ASP A 74 8.88 -21.51 13.81
N ARG A 75 10.03 -21.83 14.40
CA ARG A 75 11.29 -22.04 13.68
C ARG A 75 11.65 -23.53 13.57
N TYR A 76 10.83 -24.39 14.16
CA TYR A 76 10.97 -25.85 14.11
C TYR A 76 9.95 -26.45 13.14
#